data_AF-A0A3A6N371-F1
#
_entry.id   AF-A0A3A6N371-F1
#
_cell.length_a   1.000
_cell.length_b   1.000
_cell.length_c   1.000
_cell.angle_alpha   90.00
_cell.angle_beta   90.00
_cell.angle_gamma   90.00
#
_symmetry.space_group_name_H-M   'P 1'
#
loop_
_entity.id
_entity.type
_entity.pdbx_description
1 polymer ?
#
loop_
_entity_poly.entity_id
_entity_poly.type
_entity_poly.pdbx_seq_one_letter_code
_entity_poly.pdbx_strand_id
1 'polypeptide(L)'
;MKDTDPNIDVIYEKMLLSRTGAERVQMVSSMYATAKALILASLREKYPHASEVDFRGLLFLRFYAEDFSSEQRTKIYQYLVGNSD
;
A
#
# COMPACT_ATOMS: atom_id res chain seq x y z
N MET A 1 23.55 -4.32 8.92
CA MET A 1 23.67 -5.69 9.47
C MET A 1 22.40 -6.42 9.09
N LYS A 2 22.49 -7.52 8.32
CA LYS A 2 21.35 -8.40 8.12
C LYS A 2 21.48 -9.50 9.17
N ASP A 3 20.52 -9.62 10.07
CA ASP A 3 20.45 -10.71 11.07
C ASP A 3 20.03 -12.05 10.46
N THR A 4 20.15 -12.18 9.13
CA THR A 4 19.71 -13.33 8.35
C THR A 4 20.94 -14.04 7.81
N ASP A 5 21.04 -15.34 8.09
CA ASP A 5 22.11 -16.19 7.56
C ASP A 5 22.10 -16.17 6.02
N PRO A 6 23.24 -16.01 5.34
CA PRO A 6 23.31 -15.98 3.88
C PRO A 6 22.67 -17.21 3.20
N ASN A 7 22.68 -18.38 3.84
CA ASN A 7 22.05 -19.58 3.30
C ASN A 7 20.51 -19.45 3.25
N ILE A 8 19.93 -18.70 4.17
CA ILE A 8 18.49 -18.43 4.17
C ILE A 8 18.12 -17.52 3.01
N ASP A 9 18.94 -16.52 2.69
CA ASP A 9 18.74 -15.66 1.51
C ASP A 9 18.75 -16.52 0.21
N VAL A 10 19.67 -17.46 0.08
CA VAL A 10 19.75 -18.39 -1.07
C VAL A 10 18.53 -19.31 -1.15
N ILE A 11 18.08 -19.86 -0.03
CA ILE A 11 16.88 -20.72 0.02
C ILE A 11 15.64 -19.90 -0.38
N TYR A 12 15.49 -18.70 0.17
CA TYR A 12 14.39 -17.80 -0.12
C TYR A 12 14.34 -17.40 -1.60
N GLU A 13 15.48 -17.04 -2.18
CA GLU A 13 15.58 -16.70 -3.61
C GLU A 13 15.18 -17.89 -4.49
N LYS A 14 15.65 -19.10 -4.17
CA LYS A 14 15.28 -20.33 -4.89
C LYS A 14 13.77 -20.61 -4.81
N MET A 15 13.15 -20.36 -3.65
CA MET A 15 11.69 -20.51 -3.46
C MET A 15 10.87 -19.46 -4.23
N LEU A 16 11.41 -18.25 -4.43
CA LEU A 16 10.76 -17.23 -5.26
C LEU A 16 10.88 -17.56 -6.75
N LEU A 17 12.06 -18.01 -7.19
CA LEU A 17 12.34 -18.31 -8.59
C LEU A 17 11.68 -19.60 -9.07
N SER A 18 11.31 -20.52 -8.17
CA SER A 18 10.52 -21.72 -8.51
C SER A 18 9.05 -21.41 -8.84
N ARG A 19 8.58 -20.19 -8.55
CA ARG A 19 7.22 -19.73 -8.88
C ARG A 19 7.19 -19.09 -10.28
N THR A 20 6.03 -19.11 -10.91
CA THR A 20 5.78 -18.36 -12.14
C THR A 20 5.81 -16.86 -11.89
N GLY A 21 6.00 -16.07 -12.95
CA GLY A 21 5.92 -14.61 -12.86
C GLY A 21 4.57 -14.12 -12.33
N ALA A 22 3.47 -14.76 -12.76
CA ALA A 22 2.12 -14.42 -12.30
C ALA A 22 1.94 -14.66 -10.80
N GLU A 23 2.43 -15.79 -10.27
CA GLU A 23 2.36 -16.08 -8.84
C GLU A 23 3.18 -15.09 -8.01
N ARG A 24 4.35 -14.67 -8.49
CA ARG A 24 5.15 -13.63 -7.82
C ARG A 24 4.42 -12.29 -7.77
N VAL A 25 3.77 -11.89 -8.87
CA VAL A 25 2.93 -10.67 -8.90
C VAL A 25 1.78 -10.80 -7.91
N GLN A 26 1.07 -11.93 -7.92
CA GLN A 26 -0.04 -12.20 -7.00
C GLN A 26 0.39 -12.11 -5.53
N MET A 27 1.56 -12.65 -5.17
CA MET A 27 2.09 -12.55 -3.81
C MET A 27 2.24 -11.09 -3.36
N VAL A 28 2.85 -10.24 -4.18
CA VAL A 28 3.01 -8.81 -3.86
C VAL A 28 1.66 -8.09 -3.82
N SER A 29 0.79 -8.38 -4.79
CA SER A 29 -0.56 -7.78 -4.87
C SER A 29 -1.45 -8.19 -3.69
N SER A 30 -1.33 -9.43 -3.20
CA SER A 30 -2.11 -9.93 -2.07
C SER A 30 -1.74 -9.25 -0.75
N MET A 31 -0.45 -8.94 -0.55
CA MET A 31 0.00 -8.20 0.62
C MET A 31 -0.49 -6.75 0.57
N TYR A 32 -0.40 -6.10 -0.58
CA TYR A 32 -0.95 -4.76 -0.78
C TYR A 32 -2.47 -4.72 -0.56
N ALA A 33 -3.20 -5.67 -1.13
CA ALA A 33 -4.65 -5.77 -0.96
C ALA A 33 -5.03 -5.96 0.51
N THR A 34 -4.33 -6.84 1.23
CA THR A 34 -4.52 -7.05 2.67
C THR A 34 -4.24 -5.78 3.47
N ALA A 35 -3.10 -5.12 3.23
CA ALA A 35 -2.73 -3.89 3.91
C ALA A 35 -3.77 -2.77 3.65
N LYS A 36 -4.23 -2.63 2.40
CA LYS A 36 -5.27 -1.67 2.02
C LYS A 36 -6.59 -1.95 2.73
N ALA A 37 -7.00 -3.22 2.81
CA ALA A 37 -8.23 -3.62 3.50
C ALA A 37 -8.17 -3.29 5.01
N LEU A 38 -7.05 -3.57 5.67
CA LEU A 38 -6.85 -3.26 7.09
C LEU A 38 -6.89 -1.75 7.35
N ILE A 39 -6.21 -0.95 6.51
CA ILE A 39 -6.23 0.51 6.63
C ILE A 39 -7.64 1.06 6.41
N LEU A 40 -8.35 0.59 5.37
CA LEU A 40 -9.72 1.01 5.12
C LEU A 40 -10.68 0.69 6.27
N ALA A 41 -10.55 -0.50 6.87
CA ALA A 41 -11.35 -0.88 8.04
C ALA A 41 -11.11 0.09 9.21
N SER A 42 -9.84 0.37 9.52
CA SER A 42 -9.48 1.33 10.58
C SER A 42 -9.94 2.76 10.27
N LEU A 43 -9.85 3.21 9.00
CA LEU A 43 -10.33 4.53 8.59
C LEU A 43 -11.86 4.64 8.69
N ARG A 44 -12.61 3.60 8.33
CA ARG A 44 -14.07 3.56 8.46
C ARG A 44 -14.52 3.63 9.91
N GLU A 45 -13.80 2.95 10.82
CA GLU A 45 -14.05 3.05 12.25
C GLU A 45 -13.78 4.46 12.78
N LYS A 46 -12.66 5.07 12.37
CA LYS A 46 -12.24 6.40 12.82
C LYS A 46 -13.09 7.54 12.23
N TYR A 47 -13.57 7.37 11.00
CA TYR A 47 -14.32 8.37 10.24
C TYR A 47 -15.62 7.77 9.69
N PRO A 48 -16.63 7.49 10.53
CA PRO A 48 -17.84 6.74 10.14
C PRO A 48 -18.73 7.48 9.13
N HIS A 49 -18.52 8.79 8.93
CA HIS A 49 -19.30 9.61 8.00
C HIS A 49 -18.49 10.07 6.77
N ALA A 50 -17.24 9.59 6.63
CA ALA A 50 -16.43 9.90 5.46
C ALA A 50 -16.98 9.19 4.22
N SER A 51 -16.93 9.89 3.08
CA SER A 51 -17.28 9.33 1.79
C SER A 51 -16.16 8.43 1.23
N GLU A 52 -16.47 7.64 0.21
CA GLU A 52 -15.44 6.86 -0.50
C GLU A 52 -14.36 7.75 -1.14
N VAL A 53 -14.71 8.98 -1.52
CA VAL A 53 -13.79 10.00 -2.03
C VAL A 53 -12.81 10.43 -0.93
N ASP A 54 -13.30 10.68 0.28
CA ASP A 54 -12.45 10.99 1.44
C ASP A 54 -11.49 9.83 1.75
N PHE A 55 -11.98 8.58 1.67
CA PHE A 55 -11.14 7.41 1.89
C PHE A 55 -10.02 7.26 0.84
N ARG A 56 -10.23 7.70 -0.41
CA ARG A 56 -9.14 7.74 -1.42
C ARG A 56 -8.03 8.70 -0.99
N GLY A 57 -8.38 9.90 -0.54
CA GLY A 57 -7.42 10.88 -0.02
C GLY A 57 -6.68 10.36 1.21
N LEU A 58 -7.40 9.78 2.18
CA LEU A 58 -6.83 9.22 3.40
C LEU A 58 -5.91 8.02 3.13
N LEU A 59 -6.25 7.16 2.17
CA LEU A 59 -5.39 6.06 1.72
C LEU A 59 -4.10 6.58 1.10
N PHE A 60 -4.18 7.61 0.25
CA PHE A 60 -2.99 8.25 -0.32
C PHE A 60 -2.05 8.75 0.79
N LEU A 61 -2.60 9.49 1.76
CA LEU A 61 -1.80 9.99 2.87
C LEU A 61 -1.18 8.87 3.71
N ARG A 62 -1.88 7.74 3.88
CA ARG A 62 -1.38 6.63 4.69
C ARG A 62 -0.26 5.83 4.02
N PHE A 63 -0.34 5.64 2.71
CA PHE A 63 0.61 4.80 1.97
C PHE A 63 1.79 5.58 1.39
N TYR A 64 1.56 6.82 0.94
CA TYR A 64 2.47 7.49 0.02
C TYR A 64 2.86 8.92 0.46
N ALA A 65 2.32 9.45 1.56
CA ALA A 65 2.59 10.83 1.96
C ALA A 65 4.09 11.16 2.03
N GLU A 66 4.90 10.25 2.58
CA GLU A 66 6.33 10.48 2.77
C GLU A 66 7.15 10.40 1.48
N ASP A 67 6.57 9.91 0.39
CA ASP A 67 7.22 9.86 -0.93
C ASP A 67 7.17 11.22 -1.66
N PHE A 68 6.44 12.20 -1.12
CA PHE A 68 6.17 13.48 -1.77
C PHE A 68 6.48 14.68 -0.87
N SER A 69 6.86 15.80 -1.49
CA SER A 69 6.96 17.07 -0.78
C SER A 69 5.60 17.49 -0.20
N SER A 70 5.58 18.37 0.80
CA SER A 70 4.32 18.89 1.36
C SER A 70 3.41 19.55 0.30
N GLU A 71 4.01 20.24 -0.66
CA GLU A 71 3.29 20.87 -1.77
C GLU A 71 2.66 19.81 -2.71
N GLN A 72 3.44 18.79 -3.09
CA GLN A 72 2.97 17.70 -3.93
C GLN A 72 1.87 16.90 -3.24
N ARG A 73 2.04 16.57 -1.95
CA ARG A 73 1.02 15.92 -1.13
C ARG A 73 -0.30 16.67 -1.15
N THR A 74 -0.24 17.98 -0.96
CA THR A 74 -1.45 18.83 -0.92
C THR A 74 -2.17 18.82 -2.27
N LYS A 75 -1.43 18.99 -3.38
CA LYS A 75 -1.98 18.96 -4.74
C LYS A 75 -2.62 17.60 -5.05
N ILE A 76 -1.94 16.49 -4.74
CA ILE A 76 -2.45 15.15 -5.01
C ILE A 76 -3.68 14.86 -4.14
N TYR A 77 -3.64 15.18 -2.86
CA TYR A 77 -4.79 15.01 -1.97
C TYR A 77 -6.00 15.77 -2.48
N GLN A 78 -5.84 17.06 -2.80
CA GLN A 78 -6.91 17.90 -3.35
C GLN A 78 -7.47 17.36 -4.66
N TYR A 79 -6.62 16.86 -5.55
CA TYR A 79 -7.05 16.22 -6.78
C TYR A 79 -7.90 14.96 -6.50
N LEU A 80 -7.46 14.12 -5.55
CA LEU A 80 -8.15 12.87 -5.21
C LEU A 80 -9.49 13.09 -4.53
N VAL A 81 -9.63 14.14 -3.72
CA VAL A 81 -10.90 14.48 -3.05
C VAL A 81 -11.79 15.40 -3.88
N GLY A 82 -11.22 16.20 -4.78
CA GLY A 82 -11.93 17.19 -5.60
C GLY A 82 -12.51 16.65 -6.90
N ASN A 83 -11.95 15.59 -7.48
CA ASN A 83 -12.50 14.95 -8.67
C ASN A 83 -13.47 13.82 -8.27
N SER A 84 -14.68 14.24 -7.92
CA SER A 84 -15.85 13.37 -7.76
C SER A 84 -16.79 13.61 -8.94
N ASP A 85 -16.43 13.06 -10.10
CA ASP A 85 -17.36 12.86 -11.23
C ASP A 85 -17.86 11.41 -11.21
#